data_AF-A0A7X5DD04-F1
#
_entry.id   AF-A0A7X5DD04-F1
#
_cell.length_a   1.000
_cell.length_b   1.000
_cell.length_c   1.000
_cell.angle_alpha   90.00
_cell.angle_beta   90.00
_cell.angle_gamma   90.00
#
_symmetry.space_group_name_H-M   'P 1'
#
loop_
_entity.id
_entity.type
_entity.pdbx_description
1 polymer ?
#
loop_
_entity_poly.entity_id
_entity_poly.type
_entity_poly.pdbx_seq_one_letter_code
_entity_poly.pdbx_strand_id
1 'polypeptide(L)'
;MQELKSVGYELPHSCHECPRGCGANRAAGECGLCGADGRLMVARAALHFWEEPPISGEDGSGTVFFAGCPLRCAYCQNADIALGEHARAITVERLAAIMGELEGAGALNINCVTPTHYGPQIRAAVALAREAGMELPVLWNTGGYETVEAVRA
;
A
#
# COMPACT_ATOMS: atom_id res chain seq x y z
N MET A 1 -17.86 -14.24 -8.94
CA MET A 1 -16.48 -13.82 -8.61
C MET A 1 -15.73 -13.80 -9.93
N GLN A 2 -15.55 -12.62 -10.53
CA GLN A 2 -14.81 -12.50 -11.80
C GLN A 2 -13.32 -12.76 -11.52
N GLU A 3 -12.69 -13.63 -12.29
CA GLU A 3 -11.23 -13.80 -12.28
C GLU A 3 -10.59 -12.53 -12.85
N LEU A 4 -9.83 -11.84 -12.01
CA LEU A 4 -9.02 -10.69 -12.41
C LEU A 4 -7.89 -11.18 -13.33
N LYS A 5 -7.80 -10.63 -14.54
CA LYS A 5 -6.64 -10.86 -15.44
C LYS A 5 -5.40 -10.27 -14.78
N SER A 6 -4.21 -10.84 -14.93
CA SER A 6 -3.00 -10.27 -14.32
C SER A 6 -2.54 -8.99 -15.05
N VAL A 7 -2.40 -7.89 -14.31
CA VAL A 7 -1.71 -6.68 -14.77
C VAL A 7 -0.23 -6.88 -14.45
N GLY A 8 0.62 -6.74 -15.48
CA GLY A 8 2.07 -6.87 -15.32
C GLY A 8 2.64 -5.72 -14.48
N TYR A 9 3.45 -6.07 -13.50
CA TYR A 9 4.29 -5.12 -12.75
C TYR A 9 5.69 -5.70 -12.58
N GLU A 10 6.67 -4.83 -12.52
CA GLU A 10 8.06 -5.22 -12.28
C GLU A 10 8.49 -4.78 -10.89
N LEU A 11 9.10 -5.70 -10.16
CA LEU A 11 9.76 -5.37 -8.90
C LEU A 11 11.13 -4.73 -9.20
N PRO A 12 11.52 -3.69 -8.46
CA PRO A 12 12.79 -3.03 -8.71
C PRO A 12 13.97 -3.95 -8.40
N HIS A 13 14.88 -4.08 -9.35
CA HIS A 13 16.17 -4.74 -9.17
C HIS A 13 17.19 -3.89 -8.39
N SER A 14 16.90 -2.59 -8.23
CA SER A 14 17.61 -1.65 -7.35
C SER A 14 16.61 -0.61 -6.85
N CYS A 15 16.22 -0.70 -5.58
CA CYS A 15 15.13 0.12 -5.03
C CYS A 15 15.56 1.56 -4.68
N HIS A 16 14.86 2.54 -5.27
CA HIS A 16 15.05 3.98 -5.05
C HIS A 16 13.73 4.75 -4.79
N GLU A 17 12.70 4.07 -4.28
CA GLU A 17 11.36 4.66 -4.01
C GLU A 17 11.40 5.77 -2.92
N CYS A 18 12.42 5.77 -2.06
CA CYS A 18 12.59 6.77 -1.00
C CYS A 18 14.03 7.31 -0.98
N PRO A 19 14.27 8.50 -0.37
CA PRO A 19 15.60 9.10 -0.25
C PRO A 19 16.65 8.25 0.49
N ARG A 20 16.27 7.13 1.13
CA ARG A 20 17.25 6.15 1.64
C ARG A 20 18.11 5.56 0.52
N GLY A 21 17.58 5.48 -0.72
CA GLY A 21 18.31 4.98 -1.89
C GLY A 21 18.97 3.62 -1.67
N CYS A 22 18.28 2.70 -0.98
CA CYS A 22 18.92 1.49 -0.43
C CYS A 22 19.47 0.51 -1.47
N GLY A 23 19.05 0.61 -2.73
CA GLY A 23 19.53 -0.27 -3.80
C GLY A 23 19.08 -1.73 -3.68
N ALA A 24 18.19 -2.06 -2.74
CA ALA A 24 17.73 -3.43 -2.53
C ALA A 24 17.10 -4.01 -3.80
N ASN A 25 17.52 -5.22 -4.18
CA ASN A 25 16.94 -5.99 -5.27
C ASN A 25 15.68 -6.73 -4.80
N ARG A 26 14.52 -6.08 -4.94
CA ARG A 26 13.24 -6.62 -4.47
C ARG A 26 12.83 -7.87 -5.25
N ALA A 27 13.17 -7.95 -6.53
CA ALA A 27 12.92 -9.15 -7.34
C ALA A 27 13.72 -10.38 -6.85
N ALA A 28 14.88 -10.17 -6.24
CA ALA A 28 15.67 -11.22 -5.59
C ALA A 28 15.29 -11.48 -4.12
N GLY A 29 14.29 -10.77 -3.58
CA GLY A 29 13.85 -10.90 -2.20
C GLY A 29 14.72 -10.16 -1.18
N GLU A 30 15.56 -9.21 -1.61
CA GLU A 30 16.38 -8.43 -0.69
C GLU A 30 15.56 -7.36 0.05
N CYS A 31 15.81 -7.22 1.35
CA CYS A 31 15.15 -6.22 2.19
C CYS A 31 15.87 -4.86 2.11
N GLY A 32 15.08 -3.79 2.01
CA GLY A 32 15.58 -2.43 2.28
C GLY A 32 15.53 -2.07 3.78
N LEU A 33 16.04 -0.88 4.16
CA LEU A 33 15.94 -0.36 5.54
C LEU A 33 14.47 -0.28 6.04
N CYS A 34 13.53 -0.06 5.12
CA CYS A 34 12.11 -0.08 5.40
C CYS A 34 11.58 -1.43 5.92
N GLY A 35 12.34 -2.52 5.76
CA GLY A 35 11.96 -3.87 6.15
C GLY A 35 11.20 -4.65 5.09
N ALA A 36 10.82 -4.01 3.98
CA ALA A 36 10.14 -4.67 2.88
C ALA A 36 11.13 -5.33 1.90
N ASP A 37 10.74 -6.51 1.41
CA ASP A 37 11.36 -7.27 0.33
C ASP A 37 10.49 -7.20 -0.94
N GLY A 38 10.44 -8.25 -1.76
CA GLY A 38 9.57 -8.36 -2.94
C GLY A 38 8.12 -8.75 -2.65
N ARG A 39 7.79 -9.16 -1.41
CA ARG A 39 6.43 -9.57 -1.03
C ARG A 39 5.62 -8.36 -0.61
N LEU A 40 4.35 -8.32 -1.01
CA LEU A 40 3.39 -7.32 -0.58
C LEU A 40 2.86 -7.69 0.80
N MET A 41 3.20 -6.91 1.82
CA MET A 41 2.86 -7.21 3.22
C MET A 41 1.81 -6.22 3.73
N VAL A 42 0.65 -6.75 4.14
CA VAL A 42 -0.46 -5.96 4.68
C VAL A 42 -0.74 -6.39 6.11
N ALA A 43 -0.79 -5.44 7.03
CA ALA A 43 -1.11 -5.67 8.44
C ALA A 43 -2.62 -5.62 8.72
N ARG A 44 -3.35 -4.74 8.02
CA ARG A 44 -4.79 -4.57 8.21
C ARG A 44 -5.45 -3.98 6.97
N ALA A 45 -6.67 -4.41 6.68
CA ALA A 45 -7.58 -3.75 5.75
C ALA A 45 -8.97 -3.65 6.39
N ALA A 46 -9.52 -2.45 6.54
CA ALA A 46 -10.81 -2.21 7.18
C ALA A 46 -11.36 -0.81 6.88
N LEU A 47 -12.65 -0.60 7.14
CA LEU A 47 -13.20 0.76 7.29
C LEU A 47 -12.57 1.44 8.51
N HIS A 48 -12.04 2.63 8.29
CA HIS A 48 -11.39 3.46 9.29
C HIS A 48 -12.13 4.80 9.42
N PHE A 49 -12.68 5.04 10.60
CA PHE A 49 -13.56 6.18 10.88
C PHE A 49 -12.83 7.36 11.55
N TRP A 50 -11.54 7.20 11.83
CA TRP A 50 -10.76 8.13 12.65
C TRP A 50 -9.69 8.90 11.87
N GLU A 51 -9.85 9.01 10.55
CA GLU A 51 -9.07 9.97 9.73
C GLU A 51 -9.66 11.39 9.89
N GLU A 52 -9.03 12.38 9.25
CA GLU A 52 -9.59 13.72 9.19
C GLU A 52 -10.97 13.72 8.49
N PRO A 53 -11.90 14.61 8.89
CA PRO A 53 -13.25 14.67 8.32
C PRO A 53 -13.32 14.70 6.78
N PRO A 54 -12.41 15.38 6.04
CA PRO A 54 -12.41 15.32 4.57
C PRO A 54 -12.07 13.94 3.97
N ILE A 55 -11.47 13.04 4.74
CA ILE A 55 -11.06 11.70 4.31
C ILE A 55 -12.08 10.65 4.73
N SER A 56 -12.49 10.61 5.99
CA SER A 56 -13.38 9.55 6.48
C SER A 56 -14.85 9.94 6.49
N GLY A 57 -15.21 11.23 6.49
CA GLY A 57 -16.60 11.66 6.66
C GLY A 57 -17.26 10.94 7.84
N GLU A 58 -18.51 10.50 7.66
CA GLU A 58 -19.23 9.65 8.62
C GLU A 58 -19.22 8.15 8.22
N ASP A 59 -18.96 7.84 6.95
CA ASP A 59 -19.05 6.47 6.39
C ASP A 59 -17.72 5.70 6.41
N GLY A 60 -16.61 6.40 6.69
CA GLY A 60 -15.29 5.81 6.87
C GLY A 60 -14.45 5.74 5.58
N SER A 61 -13.13 5.66 5.79
CA SER A 61 -12.13 5.44 4.75
C SER A 61 -11.78 3.96 4.64
N GLY A 62 -11.78 3.40 3.44
CA GLY A 62 -11.36 2.03 3.18
C GLY A 62 -9.84 1.91 3.28
N THR A 63 -9.34 1.65 4.48
CA THR A 63 -7.92 1.82 4.79
C THR A 63 -7.17 0.49 4.73
N VAL A 64 -6.03 0.48 4.05
CA VAL A 64 -5.08 -0.63 3.98
C VAL A 64 -3.76 -0.19 4.58
N PHE A 65 -3.40 -0.82 5.71
CA PHE A 65 -2.15 -0.59 6.42
C PHE A 65 -1.06 -1.54 5.91
N PHE A 66 -0.07 -0.98 5.22
CA PHE A 66 1.08 -1.71 4.73
C PHE A 66 2.16 -1.82 5.80
N ALA A 67 2.86 -2.95 5.82
CA ALA A 67 3.93 -3.22 6.77
C ALA A 67 5.28 -2.66 6.29
N GLY A 68 6.16 -2.32 7.23
CA GLY A 68 7.45 -1.69 6.95
C GLY A 68 7.36 -0.16 6.86
N CYS A 69 8.48 0.54 7.08
CA CYS A 69 8.54 2.00 6.99
C CYS A 69 9.98 2.52 6.84
N PRO A 70 10.28 3.42 5.87
CA PRO A 70 11.64 3.95 5.68
C PRO A 70 12.08 5.01 6.72
N LEU A 71 11.14 5.60 7.46
CA LEU A 71 11.43 6.70 8.41
C LEU A 71 11.93 6.22 9.76
N ARG A 72 11.32 5.18 10.35
CA ARG A 72 11.65 4.64 11.70
C ARG A 72 11.56 5.71 12.80
N CYS A 73 10.45 6.44 12.85
CA CYS A 73 10.23 7.51 13.83
C CYS A 73 10.32 6.99 15.28
N ALA A 74 11.01 7.73 16.16
CA ALA A 74 11.13 7.39 17.59
C ALA A 74 9.79 7.44 18.36
N TYR A 75 8.78 8.09 17.79
CA TYR A 75 7.43 8.28 18.34
C TYR A 75 6.36 7.63 17.46
N CYS A 76 6.70 6.56 16.73
CA CYS A 76 5.78 5.92 15.80
C CYS A 76 4.57 5.33 16.54
N GLN A 77 3.36 5.81 16.22
CA GLN A 77 2.10 5.27 16.75
C GLN A 77 1.79 3.86 16.19
N ASN A 78 2.32 3.56 14.99
CA ASN A 78 2.13 2.29 14.29
C ASN A 78 3.43 1.46 14.30
N ALA A 79 4.17 1.48 15.41
CA ALA A 79 5.49 0.85 15.50
C ALA A 79 5.46 -0.63 15.11
N ASP A 80 4.48 -1.39 15.61
CA ASP A 80 4.32 -2.82 15.34
C ASP A 80 4.13 -3.08 13.83
N ILE A 81 3.28 -2.29 13.16
CA ILE A 81 3.07 -2.35 11.70
C ILE A 81 4.36 -1.98 10.94
N ALA A 82 5.04 -0.92 11.38
CA ALA A 82 6.29 -0.46 10.78
C ALA A 82 7.44 -1.48 10.95
N LEU A 83 7.41 -2.29 12.01
CA LEU A 83 8.33 -3.41 12.25
C LEU A 83 7.91 -4.68 11.50
N GLY A 84 6.72 -4.69 10.90
CA GLY A 84 6.19 -5.82 10.14
C GLY A 84 5.52 -6.88 11.00
N GLU A 85 5.20 -6.55 12.25
CA GLU A 85 4.46 -7.43 13.14
C GLU A 85 3.02 -7.59 12.63
N HIS A 86 2.48 -8.80 12.77
CA HIS A 86 1.12 -9.18 12.37
C HIS A 86 0.81 -9.07 10.86
N ALA A 87 1.79 -8.69 10.04
CA ALA A 87 1.63 -8.56 8.60
C ALA A 87 1.49 -9.92 7.91
N ARG A 88 0.66 -9.97 6.87
CA ARG A 88 0.50 -11.14 6.02
C ARG A 88 0.94 -10.81 4.60
N ALA A 89 1.67 -11.74 3.99
CA ALA A 89 1.96 -11.68 2.57
C ALA A 89 0.66 -11.91 1.80
N ILE A 90 0.36 -11.00 0.87
CA ILE A 90 -0.76 -11.12 -0.06
C ILE A 90 -0.28 -10.91 -1.49
N THR A 91 -1.12 -11.27 -2.46
CA THR A 91 -0.84 -11.00 -3.88
C THR A 91 -1.44 -9.65 -4.30
N VAL A 92 -1.05 -9.17 -5.48
CA VAL A 92 -1.62 -7.95 -6.09
C VAL A 92 -3.11 -8.14 -6.39
N GLU A 93 -3.49 -9.32 -6.88
CA GLU A 93 -4.90 -9.68 -7.14
C GLU A 93 -5.71 -9.68 -5.83
N ARG A 94 -5.12 -10.16 -4.73
CA ARG A 94 -5.78 -10.11 -3.43
C ARG A 94 -5.94 -8.67 -2.94
N LEU A 95 -4.94 -7.81 -3.14
CA LEU A 95 -5.06 -6.39 -2.80
C LEU A 95 -6.17 -5.72 -3.63
N ALA A 96 -6.25 -6.00 -4.93
CA ALA A 96 -7.32 -5.49 -5.79
C ALA A 96 -8.71 -5.94 -5.31
N ALA A 97 -8.86 -7.22 -4.94
CA ALA A 97 -10.10 -7.73 -4.36
C ALA A 97 -10.44 -7.05 -3.02
N ILE A 98 -9.46 -6.81 -2.16
CA ILE A 98 -9.65 -6.06 -0.90
C ILE A 98 -10.17 -4.65 -1.17
N MET A 99 -9.66 -3.97 -2.20
CA MET A 99 -10.12 -2.62 -2.55
C MET A 99 -11.59 -2.62 -2.95
N GLY A 100 -12.02 -3.57 -3.80
CA GLY A 100 -13.43 -3.74 -4.16
C GLY A 100 -14.32 -4.17 -2.99
N GLU A 101 -13.81 -4.99 -2.07
CA GLU A 101 -14.51 -5.37 -0.83
C GLU A 101 -14.75 -4.15 0.08
N LEU A 102 -13.78 -3.24 0.19
CA LEU A 102 -13.91 -2.00 0.96
C LEU A 102 -14.91 -1.04 0.32
N GLU A 103 -14.90 -0.92 -1.01
CA GLU A 103 -15.93 -0.15 -1.73
C GLU A 103 -17.33 -0.73 -1.52
N GLY A 104 -17.49 -2.05 -1.68
CA GLY A 104 -18.75 -2.74 -1.41
C GLY A 104 -19.22 -2.63 0.05
N ALA A 105 -18.30 -2.37 0.99
CA ALA A 105 -18.61 -2.11 2.39
C ALA A 105 -19.01 -0.64 2.67
N GLY A 106 -18.99 0.24 1.67
CA GLY A 106 -19.40 1.65 1.79
C GLY A 106 -18.26 2.64 2.04
N ALA A 107 -17.00 2.26 1.79
CA ALA A 107 -15.88 3.18 1.92
C ALA A 107 -16.03 4.41 1.03
N LEU A 108 -15.57 5.57 1.51
CA LEU A 108 -15.52 6.80 0.71
C LEU A 108 -14.30 6.89 -0.22
N ASN A 109 -13.26 6.11 0.08
CA ASN A 109 -11.99 6.05 -0.65
C ASN A 109 -11.22 4.78 -0.27
N ILE A 110 -10.16 4.49 -1.04
CA ILE A 110 -9.15 3.50 -0.69
C ILE A 110 -7.91 4.22 -0.17
N ASN A 111 -7.65 4.15 1.13
CA ASN A 111 -6.53 4.82 1.77
C ASN A 111 -5.37 3.86 2.00
N CYS A 112 -4.30 4.04 1.24
CA CYS A 112 -3.08 3.25 1.35
C CYS A 112 -2.12 3.91 2.35
N VAL A 113 -1.92 3.28 3.52
CA VAL A 113 -1.12 3.82 4.63
C VAL A 113 0.27 3.20 4.65
N THR A 114 1.31 4.05 4.66
CA THR A 114 2.73 3.70 4.46
C THR A 114 3.01 2.90 3.16
N PRO A 115 2.52 3.36 2.00
CA PRO A 115 2.53 2.59 0.76
C PRO A 115 3.84 2.63 -0.04
N THR A 116 4.74 3.58 0.27
CA THR A 116 5.89 3.99 -0.57
C THR A 116 6.69 2.81 -1.13
N HIS A 117 7.12 1.87 -0.29
CA HIS A 117 7.99 0.76 -0.69
C HIS A 117 7.25 -0.39 -1.40
N TYR A 118 5.95 -0.23 -1.64
CA TYR A 118 5.09 -1.15 -2.42
C TYR A 118 4.48 -0.46 -3.65
N GLY A 119 4.96 0.73 -4.03
CA GLY A 119 4.41 1.53 -5.12
C GLY A 119 4.07 0.76 -6.40
N PRO A 120 5.01 -0.01 -6.98
CA PRO A 120 4.75 -0.80 -8.19
C PRO A 120 3.59 -1.79 -8.03
N GLN A 121 3.52 -2.49 -6.89
CA GLN A 121 2.48 -3.48 -6.61
C GLN A 121 1.12 -2.81 -6.36
N ILE A 122 1.10 -1.67 -5.67
CA ILE A 122 -0.15 -0.94 -5.38
C ILE A 122 -0.73 -0.37 -6.68
N ARG A 123 0.09 0.23 -7.56
CA ARG A 123 -0.41 0.72 -8.88
C ARG A 123 -1.03 -0.40 -9.71
N ALA A 124 -0.40 -1.58 -9.72
CA ALA A 124 -0.94 -2.75 -10.39
C ALA A 124 -2.26 -3.22 -9.77
N ALA A 125 -2.36 -3.25 -8.44
CA ALA A 125 -3.58 -3.63 -7.74
C ALA A 125 -4.72 -2.63 -8.00
N VAL A 126 -4.41 -1.33 -8.04
CA VAL A 126 -5.39 -0.29 -8.39
C VAL A 126 -5.88 -0.50 -9.83
N ALA A 127 -4.98 -0.72 -10.79
CA ALA A 127 -5.38 -0.99 -12.18
C ALA A 127 -6.33 -2.19 -12.27
N LEU A 128 -6.02 -3.29 -11.56
CA LEU A 128 -6.89 -4.47 -11.47
C LEU A 128 -8.24 -4.17 -10.83
N ALA A 129 -8.25 -3.41 -9.73
CA ALA A 129 -9.50 -3.03 -9.07
C ALA A 129 -10.36 -2.16 -10.00
N ARG A 130 -9.76 -1.24 -10.77
CA ARG A 130 -10.47 -0.45 -11.79
C ARG A 130 -11.06 -1.32 -12.89
N GLU A 131 -10.31 -2.30 -13.40
CA GLU A 131 -10.82 -3.27 -14.39
C GLU A 131 -11.99 -4.10 -13.82
N ALA A 132 -12.00 -4.34 -12.52
CA ALA A 132 -13.10 -5.01 -11.80
C ALA A 132 -14.31 -4.10 -11.51
N GLY A 133 -14.24 -2.80 -11.85
CA GLY A 133 -15.32 -1.85 -11.65
C GLY A 133 -15.19 -0.94 -10.42
N MET A 134 -14.02 -0.89 -9.76
CA MET A 134 -13.82 0.04 -8.65
C MET A 134 -13.83 1.49 -9.12
N GLU A 135 -14.63 2.35 -8.49
CA GLU A 135 -14.78 3.77 -8.84
C GLU A 135 -14.22 4.70 -7.76
N LEU A 136 -14.07 4.25 -6.51
CA LEU A 136 -13.55 5.07 -5.41
C LEU A 136 -12.19 5.72 -5.67
N PRO A 137 -11.95 6.95 -5.19
CA PRO A 137 -10.61 7.56 -5.23
C PRO A 137 -9.61 6.78 -4.36
N VAL A 138 -8.34 6.82 -4.74
CA VAL A 138 -7.24 6.21 -3.99
C VAL A 138 -6.43 7.32 -3.31
N LEU A 139 -6.21 7.18 -2.00
CA LEU A 139 -5.41 8.09 -1.19
C LEU A 139 -4.06 7.47 -0.86
N TRP A 140 -3.04 8.31 -0.82
CA TRP A 140 -1.67 7.93 -0.52
C TRP A 140 -1.25 8.54 0.82
N ASN A 141 -1.55 7.85 1.92
CA ASN A 141 -1.22 8.31 3.26
C ASN A 141 0.23 7.94 3.59
N THR A 142 1.10 8.94 3.49
CA THR A 142 2.54 8.79 3.60
C THR A 142 3.15 9.79 4.58
N GLY A 143 4.32 9.45 5.12
CA GLY A 143 5.18 10.37 5.85
C GLY A 143 5.93 11.36 4.96
N GLY A 144 5.68 11.38 3.65
CA GLY A 144 6.28 12.33 2.69
C GLY A 144 7.77 12.06 2.42
N TYR A 145 8.19 10.80 2.53
CA TYR A 145 9.59 10.37 2.37
C TYR A 145 9.81 9.62 1.05
N GLU A 146 9.07 9.98 0.01
CA GLU A 146 9.19 9.52 -1.37
C GLU A 146 10.28 10.29 -2.14
N THR A 147 10.82 9.67 -3.19
CA THR A 147 11.54 10.42 -4.24
C THR A 147 10.56 11.12 -5.19
N VAL A 148 11.04 12.13 -5.91
CA VAL A 148 10.21 12.85 -6.90
C VAL A 148 9.74 11.90 -8.01
N GLU A 149 10.59 10.95 -8.38
CA GLU A 149 10.31 9.90 -9.36
C GLU A 149 9.16 9.01 -8.89
N ALA A 150 9.18 8.57 -7.62
CA ALA A 150 8.11 7.76 -7.04
C ALA A 150 6.76 8.50 -7.03
N VAL A 151 6.76 9.82 -6.78
CA VAL A 151 5.53 10.65 -6.79
C VAL A 151 4.98 10.85 -8.21
N ARG A 152 5.83 10.90 -9.23
CA ARG A 152 5.41 11.14 -10.63
C ARG A 152 4.92 9.89 -11.35
N ALA A 153 5.20 8.70 -10.82
CA ALA A 153 4.93 7.40 -11.43
C ALA A 153 3.48 6.94 -11.22
#